data_AF-A0A3A6MXL1-F1
#
_entry.id   AF-A0A3A6MXL1-F1
#
_cell.length_a   1.000
_cell.length_b   1.000
_cell.length_c   1.000
_cell.angle_alpha   90.00
_cell.angle_beta   90.00
_cell.angle_gamma   90.00
#
_symmetry.space_group_name_H-M   'P 1'
#
loop_
_entity.id
_entity.type
_entity.pdbx_description
1 polymer ?
#
loop_
_entity_poly.entity_id
_entity_poly.type
_entity_poly.pdbx_seq_one_letter_code
_entity_poly.pdbx_strand_id
1 'polypeptide(L)'
;MKKRLSLLLTAFLLLISANAFACVGKTLVIGALTTPNEQLLAQLMAVIINERTGTTVNVQYFDDPQKLYAAVEKKEVNIIAENTGRALQRLGRETSGDAEAIYAAVKEGYRKEYQLVLLKPFGKTATADQPFMDVAAIAEGILIEYPALPRVIEKLAGIAQEKNFPQLLSAVESGDKPNQVARDFLKKKRFI
;
A
#
# COMPACT_ATOMS: atom_id res chain seq x y z
N MET A 1 -35.79 -48.81 15.97
CA MET A 1 -35.54 -48.11 14.68
C MET A 1 -35.46 -46.58 14.85
N LYS A 2 -36.43 -45.93 15.52
CA LYS A 2 -36.46 -44.47 15.74
C LYS A 2 -35.20 -43.86 16.39
N LYS A 3 -34.58 -44.54 17.38
CA LYS A 3 -33.34 -44.08 18.04
C LYS A 3 -32.08 -44.17 17.16
N ARG A 4 -32.01 -45.14 16.24
CA ARG A 4 -30.90 -45.26 15.27
C ARG A 4 -31.03 -44.24 14.14
N LEU A 5 -32.26 -43.93 13.73
CA LEU A 5 -32.56 -42.88 12.76
C LEU A 5 -32.24 -41.48 13.31
N SER A 6 -32.54 -41.24 14.60
CA SER A 6 -32.20 -39.99 15.27
C SER A 6 -30.69 -39.79 15.41
N LEU A 7 -29.91 -40.86 15.64
CA LEU A 7 -28.45 -40.76 15.76
C LEU A 7 -27.76 -40.46 14.41
N LEU A 8 -28.30 -41.02 13.33
CA LEU A 8 -27.82 -40.78 11.96
C LEU A 8 -28.11 -39.35 11.48
N LEU A 9 -29.24 -38.77 11.89
CA LEU A 9 -29.61 -37.40 11.52
C LEU A 9 -28.72 -36.35 12.20
N THR A 10 -28.34 -36.57 13.47
CA THR A 10 -27.43 -35.67 14.19
C THR A 10 -25.99 -35.75 13.67
N ALA A 11 -25.54 -36.94 13.26
CA ALA A 11 -24.22 -37.12 12.63
C ALA A 11 -24.16 -36.46 11.25
N PHE A 12 -25.26 -36.44 10.50
CA PHE A 12 -25.35 -35.75 9.21
C PHE A 12 -25.32 -34.22 9.36
N LEU A 13 -25.96 -33.66 10.39
CA LEU A 13 -25.91 -32.21 10.65
C LEU A 13 -24.51 -31.69 11.02
N LEU A 14 -23.71 -32.49 11.75
CA LEU A 14 -22.33 -32.14 12.13
C LEU A 14 -21.34 -32.17 10.94
N LEU A 15 -21.65 -32.91 9.88
CA LEU A 15 -20.85 -32.95 8.65
C LEU A 15 -21.07 -31.71 7.76
N ILE A 16 -22.19 -31.00 7.93
CA ILE A 16 -22.50 -29.79 7.15
C ILE A 16 -21.78 -28.55 7.72
N SER A 17 -21.48 -28.53 9.02
CA SER A 17 -20.76 -27.41 9.67
C SER A 17 -19.27 -27.31 9.33
N ALA A 18 -18.68 -28.31 8.67
CA ALA A 18 -17.24 -28.33 8.35
C ALA A 18 -16.85 -27.50 7.12
N ASN A 19 -17.82 -26.98 6.35
CA ASN A 19 -17.57 -26.17 5.15
C ASN A 19 -17.82 -24.68 5.38
N ALA A 20 -17.40 -24.16 6.53
CA ALA A 20 -17.09 -22.73 6.61
C ALA A 20 -15.81 -22.51 5.80
N PHE A 21 -15.94 -22.45 4.47
CA PHE A 21 -14.96 -21.76 3.64
C PHE A 21 -14.94 -20.33 4.16
N ALA A 22 -14.03 -20.05 5.09
CA ALA A 22 -13.65 -18.69 5.38
C ALA A 22 -13.22 -18.13 4.02
N CYS A 23 -14.04 -17.26 3.43
CA CYS A 23 -13.63 -16.45 2.30
C CYS A 23 -12.46 -15.61 2.83
N VAL A 24 -11.24 -16.15 2.71
CA VAL A 24 -10.03 -15.38 2.91
C VAL A 24 -10.12 -14.31 1.84
N GLY A 25 -10.52 -13.11 2.25
CA GLY A 25 -10.78 -11.99 1.36
C GLY A 25 -9.58 -11.78 0.45
N LYS A 26 -9.82 -11.24 -0.75
CA LYS A 26 -8.78 -10.91 -1.71
C LYS A 26 -7.65 -10.13 -1.02
N THR A 27 -6.43 -10.62 -1.12
CA THR A 27 -5.25 -9.95 -0.56
C THR A 27 -4.91 -8.74 -1.41
N LEU A 28 -4.80 -7.56 -0.78
CA LEU A 28 -4.23 -6.38 -1.43
C LEU A 28 -2.72 -6.51 -1.51
N VAL A 29 -2.14 -6.18 -2.66
CA VAL A 29 -0.68 -6.18 -2.87
C VAL A 29 -0.18 -4.75 -3.01
N ILE A 30 0.76 -4.37 -2.13
CA ILE A 30 1.51 -3.13 -2.22
C ILE A 30 2.87 -3.42 -2.85
N GLY A 31 3.17 -2.77 -3.97
CA GLY A 31 4.48 -2.83 -4.62
C GLY A 31 5.38 -1.68 -4.17
N ALA A 32 6.66 -1.96 -3.97
CA ALA A 32 7.67 -0.95 -3.63
C ALA A 32 9.05 -1.37 -4.13
N LEU A 33 9.92 -0.42 -4.38
CA LEU A 33 11.32 -0.70 -4.62
C LEU A 33 12.01 -1.20 -3.35
N THR A 34 13.16 -1.85 -3.50
CA THR A 34 13.99 -2.33 -2.39
C THR A 34 14.69 -1.22 -1.62
N THR A 35 14.43 0.06 -1.93
CA THR A 35 15.02 1.19 -1.20
C THR A 35 14.43 1.28 0.21
N PRO A 36 15.24 1.60 1.25
CA PRO A 36 14.77 1.73 2.62
C PRO A 36 13.55 2.66 2.79
N ASN A 37 13.52 3.76 2.05
CA ASN A 37 12.41 4.72 2.08
C ASN A 37 11.11 4.11 1.52
N GLU A 38 11.16 3.46 0.35
CA GLU A 38 9.95 2.84 -0.21
C GLU A 38 9.51 1.61 0.61
N GLN A 39 10.45 0.85 1.19
CA GLN A 39 10.12 -0.23 2.13
C GLN A 39 9.36 0.29 3.34
N LEU A 40 9.84 1.38 3.96
CA LEU A 40 9.18 2.00 5.11
C LEU A 40 7.78 2.51 4.74
N LEU A 41 7.66 3.27 3.65
CA LEU A 41 6.37 3.81 3.19
C LEU A 41 5.36 2.71 2.84
N ALA A 42 5.80 1.64 2.18
CA ALA A 42 4.96 0.49 1.85
C ALA A 42 4.46 -0.23 3.11
N GLN A 43 5.31 -0.40 4.11
CA GLN A 43 4.91 -1.01 5.37
C GLN A 43 3.99 -0.09 6.20
N LEU A 44 4.21 1.22 6.19
CA LEU A 44 3.29 2.17 6.81
C LEU A 44 1.88 2.05 6.22
N MET A 45 1.78 1.97 4.88
CA MET A 45 0.51 1.73 4.20
C MET A 45 -0.08 0.36 4.57
N ALA A 46 0.70 -0.72 4.47
CA ALA A 46 0.21 -2.07 4.74
C ALA A 46 -0.35 -2.21 6.16
N VAL A 47 0.39 -1.70 7.15
CA VAL A 47 -0.03 -1.75 8.56
C VAL A 47 -1.28 -0.90 8.78
N ILE A 48 -1.33 0.36 8.33
CA ILE A 48 -2.50 1.21 8.61
C ILE A 48 -3.76 0.68 7.91
N ILE A 49 -3.64 0.12 6.70
CA ILE A 49 -4.76 -0.52 6.00
C ILE A 49 -5.24 -1.72 6.81
N ASN A 50 -4.35 -2.65 7.15
CA ASN A 50 -4.70 -3.87 7.86
C ASN A 50 -5.37 -3.58 9.21
N GLU A 51 -4.78 -2.71 10.03
CA GLU A 51 -5.28 -2.41 11.37
C GLU A 51 -6.59 -1.60 11.38
N ARG A 52 -6.82 -0.76 10.37
CA ARG A 52 -8.04 0.08 10.30
C ARG A 52 -9.21 -0.60 9.59
N THR A 53 -8.96 -1.63 8.80
CA THR A 53 -9.99 -2.22 7.92
C THR A 53 -10.12 -3.74 8.04
N GLY A 54 -9.15 -4.42 8.65
CA GLY A 54 -9.07 -5.89 8.65
C GLY A 54 -8.68 -6.49 7.30
N THR A 55 -8.40 -5.68 6.27
CA THR A 55 -7.97 -6.17 4.95
C THR A 55 -6.57 -6.78 5.03
N THR A 56 -6.40 -7.99 4.52
CA THR A 56 -5.09 -8.62 4.36
C THR A 56 -4.28 -7.88 3.31
N VAL A 57 -3.06 -7.46 3.67
CA VAL A 57 -2.15 -6.74 2.77
C VAL A 57 -0.82 -7.46 2.71
N ASN A 58 -0.35 -7.74 1.50
CA ASN A 58 1.00 -8.24 1.21
C ASN A 58 1.86 -7.10 0.64
N VAL A 59 3.13 -7.03 1.05
CA VAL A 59 4.10 -6.10 0.45
C VAL A 59 5.05 -6.89 -0.42
N GLN A 60 5.17 -6.50 -1.68
CA GLN A 60 6.08 -7.10 -2.64
C GLN A 60 7.16 -6.09 -3.03
N TYR A 61 8.41 -6.49 -2.86
CA TYR A 61 9.56 -5.65 -3.20
C TYR A 61 10.11 -5.98 -4.58
N PHE A 62 10.55 -4.94 -5.29
CA PHE A 62 11.11 -5.02 -6.63
C PHE A 62 12.48 -4.34 -6.66
N ASP A 63 13.46 -4.99 -7.29
CA ASP A 63 14.80 -4.45 -7.50
C ASP A 63 14.89 -3.52 -8.73
N ASP A 64 13.86 -3.54 -9.58
CA ASP A 64 13.79 -2.83 -10.85
C ASP A 64 12.42 -2.15 -11.01
N PRO A 65 12.37 -0.81 -11.22
CA PRO A 65 11.15 -0.08 -11.52
C PRO A 65 10.31 -0.67 -12.65
N GLN A 66 10.93 -1.19 -13.71
CA GLN A 66 10.19 -1.75 -14.84
C GLN A 66 9.42 -3.02 -14.44
N LYS A 67 9.99 -3.85 -13.55
CA LYS A 67 9.29 -5.02 -13.00
C LYS A 67 8.12 -4.60 -12.12
N LEU A 68 8.30 -3.57 -11.28
CA LEU A 68 7.22 -3.01 -10.46
C LEU A 68 6.06 -2.53 -11.34
N TYR A 69 6.35 -1.75 -12.39
CA TYR A 69 5.33 -1.25 -13.30
C TYR A 69 4.64 -2.36 -14.09
N ALA A 70 5.40 -3.35 -14.59
CA ALA A 70 4.82 -4.51 -15.26
C ALA A 70 3.86 -5.28 -14.35
N ALA A 71 4.15 -5.39 -13.05
CA ALA A 71 3.25 -6.02 -12.08
C ALA A 71 1.97 -5.20 -11.84
N VAL A 72 2.05 -3.86 -11.88
CA VAL A 72 0.87 -2.97 -11.85
C VAL A 72 0.01 -3.18 -13.10
N GLU A 73 0.61 -3.19 -14.29
CA GLU A 73 -0.10 -3.40 -15.56
C GLU A 73 -0.79 -4.77 -15.63
N LYS A 74 -0.13 -5.81 -15.09
CA LYS A 74 -0.70 -7.16 -14.94
C LYS A 74 -1.73 -7.27 -13.82
N LYS A 75 -1.96 -6.20 -13.06
CA LYS A 75 -2.87 -6.14 -11.89
C LYS A 75 -2.47 -7.07 -10.74
N GLU A 76 -1.21 -7.49 -10.71
CA GLU A 76 -0.60 -8.25 -9.61
C GLU A 76 -0.30 -7.34 -8.41
N VAL A 77 -0.04 -6.06 -8.68
CA VAL A 77 0.13 -4.99 -7.68
C VAL A 77 -1.06 -4.04 -7.71
N ASN A 78 -1.58 -3.68 -6.55
CA ASN A 78 -2.80 -2.89 -6.39
C ASN A 78 -2.53 -1.44 -5.97
N ILE A 79 -1.49 -1.25 -5.16
CA ILE A 79 -1.04 0.04 -4.64
C ILE A 79 0.48 0.08 -4.81
N ILE A 80 1.07 1.23 -5.12
CA ILE A 80 2.51 1.41 -5.15
C ILE A 80 2.97 2.56 -4.26
N ALA A 81 4.12 2.36 -3.59
CA ALA A 81 4.93 3.47 -3.11
C ALA A 81 5.61 4.08 -4.33
N GLU A 82 5.35 5.36 -4.60
CA GLU A 82 5.77 6.03 -5.82
C GLU A 82 6.48 7.34 -5.51
N ASN A 83 7.37 7.73 -6.40
CA ASN A 83 8.09 8.98 -6.38
C ASN A 83 7.68 9.82 -7.58
N THR A 84 7.33 11.09 -7.38
CA THR A 84 6.84 11.92 -8.49
C THR A 84 7.89 12.15 -9.59
N GLY A 85 9.19 12.14 -9.27
CA GLY A 85 10.26 12.25 -10.27
C GLY A 85 10.36 11.00 -11.14
N ARG A 86 10.38 9.82 -10.52
CA ARG A 86 10.35 8.53 -11.24
C ARG A 86 9.07 8.38 -12.06
N ALA A 87 7.94 8.83 -11.55
CA ALA A 87 6.67 8.84 -12.25
C ALA A 87 6.66 9.79 -13.45
N LEU A 88 7.31 10.96 -13.35
CA LEU A 88 7.44 11.91 -14.44
C LEU A 88 8.28 11.34 -15.59
N GLN A 89 9.38 10.66 -15.26
CA GLN A 89 10.19 9.93 -16.24
C GLN A 89 9.39 8.84 -16.95
N ARG A 90 8.57 8.09 -16.21
CA ARG A 90 7.68 7.08 -16.80
C ARG A 90 6.68 7.69 -17.79
N LEU A 91 6.15 8.86 -17.49
CA LEU A 91 5.26 9.61 -18.39
C LEU A 91 5.99 10.22 -19.60
N GLY A 92 7.31 10.08 -19.69
CA GLY A 92 8.13 10.72 -20.74
C GLY A 92 8.09 12.24 -20.67
N ARG A 93 7.93 12.81 -19.47
CA ARG A 93 7.82 14.25 -19.25
C ARG A 93 9.09 14.80 -18.60
N GLU A 94 9.45 16.02 -19.01
CA GLU A 94 10.56 16.76 -18.41
C GLU A 94 10.18 17.36 -17.07
N THR A 95 11.17 17.50 -16.19
CA THR A 95 10.98 18.20 -14.90
C THR A 95 10.77 19.69 -15.17
N SER A 96 9.61 20.21 -14.78
CA SER A 96 9.28 21.62 -14.91
C SER A 96 8.42 22.08 -13.74
N GLY A 97 8.75 23.25 -13.19
CA GLY A 97 8.04 23.84 -12.06
C GLY A 97 8.51 23.35 -10.68
N ASP A 98 7.73 23.70 -9.67
CA ASP A 98 7.95 23.29 -8.29
C ASP A 98 7.32 21.92 -7.99
N ALA A 99 7.45 21.47 -6.74
CA ALA A 99 6.98 20.15 -6.34
C ALA A 99 5.46 19.97 -6.48
N GLU A 100 4.68 21.04 -6.32
CA GLU A 100 3.22 21.00 -6.47
C GLU A 100 2.83 20.91 -7.96
N ALA A 101 3.52 21.65 -8.83
CA ALA A 101 3.32 21.56 -10.27
C ALA A 101 3.65 20.15 -10.80
N ILE A 102 4.76 19.56 -10.35
CA ILE A 102 5.14 18.19 -10.69
C ILE A 102 4.10 17.19 -10.17
N TYR A 103 3.71 17.30 -8.90
CA TYR A 103 2.68 16.44 -8.33
C TYR A 103 1.36 16.50 -9.13
N ALA A 104 0.90 17.70 -9.50
CA ALA A 104 -0.31 17.88 -10.30
C ALA A 104 -0.19 17.24 -11.69
N ALA A 105 0.94 17.45 -12.37
CA ALA A 105 1.20 16.87 -13.69
C ALA A 105 1.23 15.33 -13.65
N VAL A 106 1.91 14.76 -12.65
CA VAL A 106 1.96 13.31 -12.45
C VAL A 106 0.58 12.76 -12.11
N LYS A 107 -0.16 13.41 -11.20
CA LYS A 107 -1.51 12.99 -10.81
C LYS A 107 -2.45 12.92 -12.01
N GLU A 108 -2.39 13.91 -12.89
CA GLU A 108 -3.17 13.91 -14.13
C GLU A 108 -2.70 12.81 -15.09
N GLY A 109 -1.39 12.71 -15.35
CA GLY A 109 -0.82 11.73 -16.28
C GLY A 109 -1.07 10.29 -15.86
N TYR A 110 -0.79 9.95 -14.59
CA TYR A 110 -1.01 8.60 -14.06
C TYR A 110 -2.48 8.19 -14.11
N ARG A 111 -3.40 9.11 -13.84
CA ARG A 111 -4.82 8.80 -13.96
C ARG A 111 -5.22 8.53 -15.40
N LYS A 112 -4.80 9.39 -16.34
CA LYS A 112 -5.19 9.29 -17.76
C LYS A 112 -4.54 8.11 -18.48
N GLU A 113 -3.26 7.87 -18.24
CA GLU A 113 -2.44 6.95 -19.02
C GLU A 113 -2.33 5.56 -18.38
N TYR A 114 -2.39 5.49 -17.03
CA TYR A 114 -2.17 4.24 -16.29
C TYR A 114 -3.33 3.84 -15.38
N GLN A 115 -4.43 4.62 -15.32
CA GLN A 115 -5.56 4.37 -14.41
C GLN A 115 -5.12 4.25 -12.94
N LEU A 116 -4.13 5.07 -12.56
CA LEU A 116 -3.60 5.16 -11.20
C LEU A 116 -4.05 6.46 -10.55
N VAL A 117 -4.66 6.35 -9.38
CA VAL A 117 -5.08 7.48 -8.55
C VAL A 117 -3.98 7.80 -7.55
N LEU A 118 -3.33 8.96 -7.73
CA LEU A 118 -2.38 9.49 -6.75
C LEU A 118 -3.11 10.12 -5.56
N LEU A 119 -2.69 9.73 -4.36
CA LEU A 119 -3.17 10.28 -3.10
C LEU A 119 -2.37 11.50 -2.67
N LYS A 120 -2.76 12.10 -1.53
CA LYS A 120 -1.98 13.16 -0.91
C LYS A 120 -0.56 12.68 -0.59
N PRO A 121 0.46 13.52 -0.80
CA PRO A 121 1.84 13.14 -0.53
C PRO A 121 2.10 12.72 0.92
N PHE A 122 2.95 11.72 1.09
CA PHE A 122 3.70 11.51 2.34
C PHE A 122 4.65 12.69 2.58
N GLY A 123 5.04 13.33 1.48
CA GLY A 123 5.60 14.66 1.31
C GLY A 123 6.96 14.60 0.64
N LYS A 124 7.85 15.58 0.88
CA LYS A 124 9.10 15.69 0.11
C LYS A 124 9.97 14.44 0.27
N THR A 125 10.53 13.98 -0.84
CA THR A 125 11.41 12.80 -0.87
C THR A 125 12.66 13.06 -0.03
N ALA A 126 13.02 12.09 0.81
CA ALA A 126 14.10 12.24 1.79
C ALA A 126 15.50 12.42 1.18
N THR A 127 15.71 11.97 -0.07
CA THR A 127 17.04 11.76 -0.66
C THR A 127 17.42 12.74 -1.77
N ALA A 128 16.66 13.81 -2.01
CA ALA A 128 16.96 14.72 -3.11
C ALA A 128 16.68 16.18 -2.77
N ASP A 129 17.63 17.07 -3.10
CA ASP A 129 17.41 18.51 -3.28
C ASP A 129 16.48 18.82 -4.48
N GLN A 130 15.84 17.79 -5.05
CA GLN A 130 14.92 17.90 -6.16
C GLN A 130 13.48 18.08 -5.65
N PRO A 131 12.62 18.77 -6.43
CA PRO A 131 11.24 19.07 -6.05
C PRO A 131 10.32 17.85 -6.20
N PHE A 132 10.70 16.69 -5.65
CA PHE A 132 9.92 15.46 -5.73
C PHE A 132 9.25 15.12 -4.41
N MET A 133 8.15 14.40 -4.54
CA MET A 133 7.36 13.93 -3.41
C MET A 133 7.18 12.43 -3.47
N ASP A 134 7.12 11.82 -2.31
CA ASP A 134 6.72 10.43 -2.16
C ASP A 134 5.21 10.37 -1.96
N VAL A 135 4.55 9.49 -2.72
CA VAL A 135 3.09 9.39 -2.81
C VAL A 135 2.66 7.93 -2.83
N ALA A 136 1.39 7.68 -2.49
CA ALA A 136 0.73 6.43 -2.84
C ALA A 136 0.02 6.60 -4.18
N ALA A 137 0.16 5.62 -5.08
CA ALA A 137 -0.68 5.50 -6.26
C ALA A 137 -1.48 4.20 -6.22
N ILE A 138 -2.79 4.27 -6.45
CA ILE A 138 -3.72 3.15 -6.33
C ILE A 138 -4.36 2.86 -7.68
N ALA A 139 -4.41 1.60 -8.10
CA ALA A 139 -5.17 1.20 -9.28
C ALA A 139 -6.65 1.57 -9.12
N GLU A 140 -7.21 2.33 -10.06
CA GLU A 140 -8.58 2.89 -9.95
C GLU A 140 -9.63 1.78 -9.76
N GLY A 141 -9.45 0.64 -10.41
CA GLY A 141 -10.33 -0.53 -10.23
C GLY A 141 -10.38 -1.07 -8.80
N ILE A 142 -9.33 -0.89 -8.00
CA ILE A 142 -9.29 -1.33 -6.60
C ILE A 142 -10.16 -0.44 -5.71
N LEU A 143 -10.37 0.82 -6.09
CA LEU A 143 -11.21 1.74 -5.31
C LEU A 143 -12.71 1.41 -5.39
N ILE A 144 -13.12 0.61 -6.37
CA ILE A 144 -14.49 0.08 -6.47
C ILE A 144 -14.73 -0.95 -5.36
N GLU A 145 -13.76 -1.85 -5.15
CA GLU A 145 -13.83 -2.91 -4.14
C GLU A 145 -13.49 -2.36 -2.73
N TYR A 146 -12.60 -1.37 -2.64
CA TYR A 146 -12.10 -0.81 -1.39
C TYR A 146 -12.20 0.73 -1.36
N PRO A 147 -13.41 1.31 -1.34
CA PRO A 147 -13.61 2.76 -1.42
C PRO A 147 -13.07 3.53 -0.21
N ALA A 148 -12.80 2.85 0.91
CA ALA A 148 -12.22 3.45 2.11
C ALA A 148 -10.69 3.66 2.02
N LEU A 149 -9.99 3.03 1.07
CA LEU A 149 -8.52 3.07 1.01
C LEU A 149 -7.94 4.50 0.96
N PRO A 150 -8.44 5.43 0.11
CA PRO A 150 -7.93 6.79 0.09
C PRO A 150 -8.01 7.44 1.46
N ARG A 151 -9.14 7.32 2.14
CA ARG A 151 -9.34 7.90 3.49
C ARG A 151 -8.40 7.31 4.54
N VAL A 152 -8.09 6.02 4.44
CA VAL A 152 -7.20 5.35 5.40
C VAL A 152 -5.74 5.72 5.14
N ILE A 153 -5.29 5.63 3.89
CA ILE A 153 -3.91 5.92 3.50
C ILE A 153 -3.59 7.41 3.65
N GLU A 154 -4.52 8.32 3.36
CA GLU A 154 -4.32 9.76 3.53
C GLU A 154 -4.12 10.20 4.98
N LYS A 155 -4.35 9.33 5.98
CA LYS A 155 -3.89 9.61 7.35
C LYS A 155 -2.37 9.72 7.45
N LEU A 156 -1.64 9.11 6.51
CA LEU A 156 -0.19 9.20 6.37
C LEU A 156 0.25 10.44 5.58
N ALA A 157 -0.66 11.30 5.15
CA ALA A 157 -0.27 12.53 4.46
C ALA A 157 0.65 13.36 5.35
N GLY A 158 1.78 13.79 4.79
CA GLY A 158 2.81 14.54 5.51
C GLY A 158 3.72 13.73 6.45
N ILE A 159 3.58 12.40 6.50
CA ILE A 159 4.32 11.55 7.46
C ILE A 159 5.83 11.64 7.30
N ALA A 160 6.33 11.89 6.09
CA ALA A 160 7.77 12.00 5.82
C ALA A 160 8.38 13.32 6.34
N GLN A 161 7.56 14.29 6.78
CA GLN A 161 8.04 15.56 7.36
C GLN A 161 8.08 15.52 8.89
N GLU A 162 7.66 14.41 9.49
CA GLU A 162 7.75 14.22 10.92
C GLU A 162 9.21 14.30 11.38
N LYS A 163 9.45 15.01 12.49
CA LYS A 163 10.81 15.22 13.02
C LYS A 163 11.56 13.92 13.28
N ASN A 164 10.83 12.84 13.56
CA ASN A 164 11.40 11.54 13.85
C ASN A 164 11.50 10.62 12.62
N PHE A 165 11.01 11.02 11.45
CA PHE A 165 11.02 10.19 10.23
C PHE A 165 12.44 9.83 9.78
N PRO A 166 13.44 10.73 9.79
CA PRO A 166 14.82 10.37 9.45
C PRO A 166 15.39 9.24 10.33
N GLN A 167 15.02 9.19 11.61
CA GLN A 167 15.45 8.14 12.53
C GLN A 167 14.78 6.80 12.20
N LEU A 168 13.52 6.81 11.76
CA LEU A 168 12.83 5.60 11.29
C LEU A 168 13.50 5.07 10.01
N LEU A 169 13.84 5.97 9.09
CA LEU A 169 14.53 5.60 7.85
C LEU A 169 15.91 5.02 8.15
N SER A 170 16.69 5.67 9.02
CA SER A 170 18.00 5.19 9.46
C SER A 170 17.96 3.82 10.15
N ALA A 171 16.90 3.54 10.93
CA ALA A 171 16.69 2.22 11.52
C ALA A 171 16.52 1.15 10.43
N VAL A 172 15.70 1.41 9.41
CA VAL A 172 15.51 0.50 8.28
C VAL A 172 16.80 0.32 7.46
N GLU A 173 17.52 1.42 7.19
CA GLU A 173 18.84 1.38 6.54
C GLU A 173 19.86 0.52 7.31
N SER A 174 19.77 0.52 8.65
CA SER A 174 20.64 -0.26 9.53
C SER A 174 20.23 -1.74 9.64
N GLY A 175 19.15 -2.15 8.98
CA GLY A 175 18.68 -3.54 8.92
C GLY A 175 17.50 -3.87 9.82
N ASP A 176 16.92 -2.89 10.53
CA ASP A 176 15.69 -3.13 11.30
C ASP A 176 14.54 -3.48 10.37
N LYS A 177 13.66 -4.38 10.83
CA LYS A 177 12.56 -4.89 10.00
C LYS A 177 11.56 -3.75 9.70
N PRO A 178 11.34 -3.39 8.42
CA PRO A 178 10.49 -2.25 8.06
C PRO A 178 9.06 -2.34 8.61
N ASN A 179 8.50 -3.55 8.70
CA ASN A 179 7.16 -3.78 9.24
C ASN A 179 7.06 -3.48 10.75
N GLN A 180 8.10 -3.78 11.52
CA GLN A 180 8.15 -3.50 12.96
C GLN A 180 8.32 -2.00 13.19
N VAL A 181 9.27 -1.37 12.49
CA VAL A 181 9.49 0.09 12.54
C VAL A 181 8.21 0.85 12.21
N ALA A 182 7.54 0.48 11.11
CA ALA A 182 6.27 1.11 10.70
C ALA A 182 5.18 0.94 11.77
N ARG A 183 4.99 -0.28 12.29
CA ARG A 183 3.96 -0.59 13.29
C ARG A 183 4.18 0.19 14.59
N ASP A 184 5.39 0.20 15.12
CA ASP A 184 5.70 0.88 16.37
C ASP A 184 5.52 2.40 16.24
N PHE A 185 5.92 2.95 15.10
CA PHE A 185 5.69 4.36 14.81
C PHE A 185 4.20 4.71 14.72
N LEU A 186 3.39 3.90 14.00
CA LEU A 186 1.95 4.14 13.89
C LEU A 186 1.23 4.04 15.24
N LYS A 187 1.63 3.10 16.12
CA LYS A 187 1.13 3.02 17.50
C LYS A 187 1.46 4.28 18.28
N LYS A 188 2.70 4.75 18.21
CA LYS A 188 3.14 6.00 18.88
C LYS A 188 2.34 7.22 18.40
N LYS A 189 1.98 7.24 17.11
CA LYS A 189 1.12 8.27 16.50
C LYS A 189 -0.37 8.11 16.80
N ARG A 190 -0.80 7.02 17.44
CA ARG A 190 -2.21 6.62 17.63
C ARG A 190 -2.97 6.50 16.30
N PHE A 191 -2.23 6.15 15.25
CA PHE A 191 -2.79 5.86 13.94
C PHE A 191 -3.30 4.42 13.87
N ILE A 192 -2.87 3.57 14.80
CA ILE A 192 -3.39 2.24 15.09
C ILE A 192 -3.36 2.03 16.61
#